data_AF-A0A7C4GPV0-F1
#
_entry.id   AF-A0A7C4GPV0-F1
#
_cell.length_a   1.000
_cell.length_b   1.000
_cell.length_c   1.000
_cell.angle_alpha   90.00
_cell.angle_beta   90.00
_cell.angle_gamma   90.00
#
_symmetry.space_group_name_H-M   'P 1'
#
loop_
_entity.id
_entity.type
_entity.pdbx_description
1 polymer ?
#
loop_
_entity_poly.entity_id
_entity_poly.type
_entity_poly.pdbx_seq_one_letter_code
_entity_poly.pdbx_strand_id
1 'polypeptide(L)'
;MSDHMQGKLAEVGFAKMLREHYGIFAEVDLEVRPGIQVVNETDIKMVTIKGERRRPKIKIDVKATTPKSKYFLVDAREFQNRRYDAYVLVLVNLPKDHVVRFIADKMELPPDLKPLIPPLKTIDIDILGFTYRKDVETEGKLYKAGEWLVDPENPRKRLVQLKVDNYGFPIDKLRASKEDWNALVSKL
;
A
#
# COMPACT_ATOMS: atom_id res chain seq x y z
N MET A 1 15.01 -3.02 -2.90
CA MET A 1 14.69 -2.21 -4.09
C MET A 1 13.25 -2.45 -4.55
N SER A 2 12.81 -3.71 -4.71
CA SER A 2 11.41 -4.05 -5.06
C SER A 2 10.37 -3.50 -4.08
N ASP A 3 10.56 -3.71 -2.77
CA ASP A 3 9.54 -3.37 -1.75
C ASP A 3 9.27 -1.86 -1.64
N HIS A 4 10.32 -1.03 -1.70
CA HIS A 4 10.18 0.44 -1.69
C HIS A 4 9.45 0.96 -2.93
N MET A 5 9.75 0.39 -4.11
CA MET A 5 9.08 0.78 -5.35
C MET A 5 7.60 0.37 -5.33
N GLN A 6 7.28 -0.82 -4.81
CA GLN A 6 5.88 -1.25 -4.63
C GLN A 6 5.12 -0.32 -3.68
N GLY A 7 5.75 0.12 -2.58
CA GLY A 7 5.18 1.13 -1.68
C GLY A 7 4.83 2.42 -2.41
N LYS A 8 5.77 2.98 -3.18
CA LYS A 8 5.52 4.21 -3.95
C LYS A 8 4.48 4.03 -5.06
N LEU A 9 4.46 2.89 -5.74
CA LEU A 9 3.41 2.58 -6.71
C LEU A 9 2.03 2.51 -6.04
N ALA A 10 1.94 1.95 -4.82
CA ALA A 10 0.70 1.93 -4.06
C ALA A 10 0.22 3.33 -3.68
N GLU A 11 1.11 4.20 -3.18
CA GLU A 11 0.79 5.60 -2.88
C GLU A 11 0.30 6.35 -4.13
N VAL A 12 0.99 6.19 -5.27
CA VAL A 12 0.57 6.77 -6.56
C VAL A 12 -0.77 6.21 -7.03
N GLY A 13 -1.00 4.91 -6.87
CA GLY A 13 -2.28 4.26 -7.21
C GLY A 13 -3.44 4.83 -6.40
N PHE A 14 -3.25 5.00 -5.09
CA PHE A 14 -4.25 5.63 -4.23
C PHE A 14 -4.51 7.10 -4.62
N ALA A 15 -3.46 7.87 -4.89
CA ALA A 15 -3.61 9.26 -5.36
C ALA A 15 -4.35 9.37 -6.70
N LYS A 16 -4.11 8.45 -7.64
CA LYS A 16 -4.86 8.38 -8.90
C LYS A 16 -6.34 8.10 -8.68
N MET A 17 -6.66 7.14 -7.80
CA MET A 17 -8.05 6.85 -7.46
C MET A 17 -8.76 8.06 -6.82
N LEU A 18 -8.09 8.75 -5.90
CA LEU A 18 -8.63 9.99 -5.30
C LEU A 18 -8.95 11.05 -6.36
N ARG A 19 -8.08 11.21 -7.35
CA ARG A 19 -8.29 12.16 -8.45
C ARG A 19 -9.44 11.72 -9.35
N GLU A 20 -9.44 10.47 -9.80
CA GLU A 20 -10.35 9.98 -10.82
C GLU A 20 -11.78 9.79 -10.29
N HIS A 21 -11.92 9.36 -9.03
CA HIS A 21 -13.24 9.08 -8.44
C HIS A 21 -13.80 10.23 -7.61
N TYR A 22 -12.93 11.10 -7.05
CA TYR A 22 -13.34 12.16 -6.13
C TYR A 22 -12.90 13.56 -6.54
N GLY A 23 -12.12 13.71 -7.62
CA GLY A 23 -11.59 15.01 -8.05
C GLY A 23 -10.57 15.61 -7.08
N ILE A 24 -9.94 14.77 -6.25
CA ILE A 24 -8.97 15.19 -5.22
C ILE A 24 -7.55 14.94 -5.73
N PHE A 25 -6.75 16.00 -5.82
CA PHE A 25 -5.35 15.89 -6.18
C PHE A 25 -4.52 15.71 -4.92
N ALA A 26 -3.98 14.51 -4.71
CA ALA A 26 -3.10 14.20 -3.59
C ALA A 26 -1.63 14.33 -3.98
N GLU A 27 -0.85 15.01 -3.14
CA GLU A 27 0.62 15.08 -3.25
C GLU A 27 1.26 13.89 -2.53
N VAL A 28 1.90 13.03 -3.31
CA VAL A 28 2.68 11.87 -2.87
C VAL A 28 4.16 12.23 -2.89
N ASP A 29 4.91 11.87 -1.84
CA ASP A 29 6.36 12.06 -1.83
C ASP A 29 7.06 10.90 -2.53
N LEU A 30 7.68 11.17 -3.68
CA LEU A 30 8.43 10.16 -4.45
C LEU A 30 9.92 10.14 -4.13
N GLU A 31 10.42 11.04 -3.27
CA GLU A 31 11.84 11.07 -2.93
C GLU A 31 12.20 9.90 -2.01
N VAL A 32 13.02 8.98 -2.53
CA VAL A 32 13.68 7.95 -1.71
C VAL A 32 14.93 8.57 -1.11
N ARG A 33 14.86 9.09 0.11
CA ARG A 33 16.02 9.67 0.81
C ARG A 33 16.81 8.59 1.57
N PRO A 34 18.05 8.25 1.18
CA PRO A 34 18.87 7.30 1.93
C PRO A 34 19.32 7.92 3.27
N GLY A 35 19.18 7.18 4.37
CA GLY A 35 19.77 7.55 5.66
C GLY A 35 18.97 8.54 6.52
N ILE A 36 17.79 8.98 6.09
CA ILE A 36 16.93 9.85 6.88
C ILE A 36 15.92 9.02 7.68
N GLN A 37 16.19 8.85 8.99
CA GLN A 37 15.20 8.46 10.00
C GLN A 37 14.42 9.71 10.45
N VAL A 38 13.60 10.29 9.59
CA VAL A 38 12.80 11.48 9.94
C VAL A 38 11.50 11.39 9.14
N VAL A 39 10.27 11.64 9.63
CA VAL A 39 9.61 11.89 10.93
C VAL A 39 8.13 11.72 10.55
N ASN A 40 7.31 10.97 11.29
CA ASN A 40 5.83 11.08 11.38
C ASN A 40 5.02 11.66 10.18
N GLU A 41 5.39 11.37 8.94
CA GLU A 41 4.74 11.90 7.75
C GLU A 41 3.73 10.87 7.24
N THR A 42 2.56 11.39 6.90
CA THR A 42 1.53 10.63 6.19
C THR A 42 1.90 10.55 4.72
N ASP A 43 1.54 9.44 4.08
CA ASP A 43 1.83 9.23 2.66
C ASP A 43 1.09 10.21 1.75
N ILE A 44 0.03 10.85 2.27
CA ILE A 44 -0.70 11.93 1.60
C ILE A 44 -0.41 13.25 2.31
N LYS A 45 0.57 14.02 1.79
CA LYS A 45 1.07 15.23 2.47
C LYS A 45 0.11 16.41 2.35
N MET A 46 -0.40 16.62 1.14
CA MET A 46 -1.32 17.71 0.80
C MET A 46 -2.39 17.17 -0.14
N VAL A 47 -3.57 17.77 -0.07
CA VAL A 47 -4.66 17.52 -1.01
C VAL A 47 -5.16 18.84 -1.57
N THR A 48 -5.53 18.84 -2.84
CA THR A 48 -6.24 19.97 -3.49
C THR A 48 -7.66 19.52 -3.81
N ILE A 49 -8.64 20.20 -3.21
CA ILE A 49 -10.06 19.90 -3.36
C ILE A 49 -10.75 21.19 -3.83
N LYS A 50 -11.39 21.16 -5.00
CA LYS A 50 -12.04 22.35 -5.59
C LYS A 50 -11.10 23.58 -5.69
N GLY A 51 -9.82 23.35 -5.96
CA GLY A 51 -8.79 24.39 -6.05
C GLY A 51 -8.19 24.85 -4.71
N GLU A 52 -8.73 24.40 -3.58
CA GLU A 52 -8.16 24.71 -2.26
C GLU A 52 -7.14 23.64 -1.85
N ARG A 53 -5.89 24.06 -1.64
CA ARG A 53 -4.80 23.20 -1.20
C ARG A 53 -4.70 23.20 0.33
N ARG A 54 -4.80 22.02 0.95
CA ARG A 54 -4.75 21.86 2.41
C ARG A 54 -4.08 20.55 2.84
N ARG A 55 -3.77 20.42 4.13
CA ARG A 55 -3.37 19.14 4.74
C ARG A 55 -4.61 18.29 5.04
N PRO A 56 -4.55 16.97 4.85
CA PRO A 56 -5.60 16.07 5.32
C PRO A 56 -5.86 16.24 6.82
N LYS A 57 -7.12 16.05 7.24
CA LYS A 57 -7.50 16.08 8.67
C LYS A 57 -7.12 14.78 9.40
N ILE A 58 -6.71 13.77 8.65
CA ILE A 58 -6.28 12.46 9.15
C ILE A 58 -4.96 12.04 8.53
N LYS A 59 -4.16 11.27 9.26
CA LYS A 59 -2.93 10.66 8.76
C LYS A 59 -3.24 9.30 8.14
N ILE A 60 -2.86 9.14 6.89
CA ILE A 60 -3.02 7.90 6.13
C ILE A 60 -1.65 7.25 5.88
N ASP A 61 -1.60 5.94 6.06
CA ASP A 61 -0.53 5.05 5.63
C ASP A 61 -1.06 4.13 4.53
N VAL A 62 -0.36 4.06 3.41
CA VAL A 62 -0.72 3.28 2.22
C VAL A 62 0.23 2.11 2.12
N LYS A 63 -0.28 0.89 2.34
CA LYS A 63 0.53 -0.33 2.29
C LYS A 63 0.30 -1.11 1.01
N ALA A 64 1.39 -1.48 0.35
CA ALA A 64 1.37 -2.43 -0.73
C ALA A 64 1.19 -3.86 -0.21
N THR A 65 0.48 -4.71 -0.96
CA THR A 65 0.33 -6.13 -0.67
C THR A 65 0.55 -7.00 -1.90
N THR A 66 0.52 -8.32 -1.71
CA THR A 66 0.64 -9.33 -2.77
C THR A 66 -0.65 -10.15 -2.88
N PRO A 67 -0.94 -10.77 -4.04
CA PRO A 67 -2.20 -11.50 -4.25
C PRO A 67 -2.44 -12.67 -3.28
N LYS A 68 -1.40 -13.17 -2.63
CA LYS A 68 -1.49 -14.30 -1.68
C LYS A 68 -1.78 -13.85 -0.25
N SER A 69 -1.71 -12.56 0.05
CA SER A 69 -1.97 -12.08 1.40
C SER A 69 -3.45 -12.19 1.72
N LYS A 70 -3.76 -12.64 2.94
CA LYS A 70 -5.11 -12.65 3.53
C LYS A 70 -5.25 -11.67 4.69
N TYR A 71 -4.15 -11.02 5.05
CA TYR A 71 -4.08 -10.06 6.15
C TYR A 71 -3.49 -8.73 5.68
N PHE A 72 -4.06 -7.66 6.20
CA PHE A 72 -3.38 -6.39 6.38
C PHE A 72 -2.44 -6.52 7.59
N LEU A 73 -1.14 -6.30 7.38
CA LEU A 73 -0.12 -6.42 8.41
C LEU A 73 0.52 -5.06 8.69
N VAL A 74 0.67 -4.72 9.97
CA VAL A 74 1.44 -3.57 10.43
C VAL A 74 2.47 -4.03 11.44
N ASP A 75 3.75 -3.70 11.24
CA ASP A 75 4.80 -3.97 12.23
C ASP A 75 4.39 -3.34 13.57
N ALA A 76 4.47 -4.10 14.65
CA ALA A 76 3.96 -3.67 15.95
C ALA A 76 4.70 -2.43 16.48
N ARG A 77 6.00 -2.29 16.20
CA ARG A 77 6.79 -1.10 16.58
C ARG A 77 6.38 0.09 15.74
N GLU A 78 6.15 -0.10 14.43
CA GLU A 78 5.61 0.97 13.58
C GLU A 78 4.24 1.43 14.09
N PHE A 79 3.35 0.49 14.36
CA PHE A 79 2.01 0.77 14.87
C PHE A 79 2.02 1.51 16.21
N GLN A 80 2.97 1.22 17.10
CA GLN A 80 3.11 1.90 18.39
C GLN A 80 3.74 3.29 18.27
N ASN A 81 4.78 3.42 17.43
CA ASN A 81 5.56 4.65 17.32
C ASN A 81 4.93 5.68 16.37
N ARG A 82 4.21 5.21 15.35
CA ARG A 82 3.54 6.06 14.35
C ARG A 82 2.03 5.97 14.51
N ARG A 83 1.42 7.11 14.84
CA ARG A 83 -0.03 7.23 14.97
C ARG A 83 -0.64 7.67 13.64
N TYR A 84 -0.84 6.71 12.74
CA TYR A 84 -1.74 6.87 11.59
C TYR A 84 -3.19 6.66 12.03
N ASP A 85 -4.11 7.40 11.41
CA ASP A 85 -5.55 7.32 11.72
C ASP A 85 -6.24 6.26 10.85
N ALA A 86 -5.77 6.09 9.61
CA ALA A 86 -6.28 5.11 8.67
C ALA A 86 -5.15 4.46 7.87
N TYR A 87 -5.40 3.23 7.44
CA TYR A 87 -4.49 2.45 6.62
C TYR A 87 -5.21 1.99 5.37
N VAL A 88 -4.63 2.27 4.20
CA VAL A 88 -5.15 1.85 2.90
C VAL A 88 -4.34 0.67 2.39
N LEU A 89 -5.00 -0.39 1.95
CA LEU A 89 -4.34 -1.56 1.39
C LEU A 89 -4.47 -1.58 -0.13
N VAL A 90 -3.33 -1.70 -0.80
CA VAL A 90 -3.23 -1.64 -2.26
C VAL A 90 -2.47 -2.86 -2.77
N LEU A 91 -3.09 -3.62 -3.66
CA LEU A 91 -2.45 -4.68 -4.41
C LEU A 91 -1.75 -4.09 -5.62
N VAL A 92 -0.42 -4.17 -5.66
CA VAL A 92 0.38 -3.72 -6.81
C VAL A 92 0.79 -4.94 -7.62
N ASN A 93 0.20 -5.11 -8.81
CA ASN A 93 0.49 -6.23 -9.69
C ASN A 93 1.73 -5.94 -10.57
N LEU A 94 2.88 -5.77 -9.91
CA LEU A 94 4.14 -5.51 -10.59
C LEU A 94 4.71 -6.82 -11.19
N PRO A 95 4.93 -6.89 -12.52
CA PRO A 95 5.48 -8.08 -13.15
C PRO A 95 6.87 -8.43 -12.60
N LYS A 96 7.17 -9.71 -12.38
CA LYS A 96 8.47 -10.13 -11.80
C LYS A 96 9.67 -9.77 -12.68
N ASP A 97 9.45 -9.71 -13.98
CA ASP A 97 10.42 -9.35 -15.02
C ASP A 97 10.55 -7.83 -15.24
N HIS A 98 9.90 -6.98 -14.41
CA HIS A 98 9.99 -5.51 -14.54
C HIS A 98 11.43 -5.00 -14.54
N VAL A 99 12.34 -5.59 -13.76
CA VAL A 99 13.76 -5.22 -13.75
C VAL A 99 14.42 -5.55 -15.08
N VAL A 100 14.12 -6.71 -15.65
CA VAL A 100 14.64 -7.12 -16.97
C VAL A 100 14.18 -6.13 -18.03
N ARG A 101 12.91 -5.74 -18.01
CA ARG A 101 12.34 -4.73 -18.93
C ARG A 101 12.99 -3.36 -18.75
N PHE A 102 13.25 -2.94 -17.52
CA PHE A 102 13.94 -1.68 -17.25
C PHE A 102 15.39 -1.68 -17.75
N ILE A 103 16.12 -2.78 -17.57
CA ILE A 103 17.50 -2.91 -18.07
C ILE A 103 17.50 -2.98 -19.61
N ALA A 104 16.58 -3.74 -20.19
CA ALA A 104 16.39 -3.86 -21.63
C ALA A 104 16.16 -2.50 -22.33
N ASP A 105 15.47 -1.58 -21.66
CA ASP A 105 15.22 -0.22 -22.19
C ASP A 105 16.47 0.67 -22.14
N LYS A 106 17.43 0.35 -21.27
CA LYS A 106 18.68 1.11 -21.09
C LYS A 106 19.88 0.53 -21.85
N MET A 107 19.72 -0.62 -22.47
CA MET A 107 20.77 -1.33 -23.19
C MET A 107 20.37 -1.56 -24.64
N GLU A 108 21.35 -1.53 -25.54
CA GLU A 108 21.12 -1.92 -26.92
C GLU A 108 21.02 -3.45 -27.00
N LEU A 109 19.79 -3.95 -27.02
CA LEU A 109 19.52 -5.38 -27.17
C LEU A 109 19.67 -5.82 -28.63
N PRO A 110 20.20 -7.03 -28.88
CA PRO A 110 20.14 -7.70 -30.17
C PRO A 110 18.71 -7.67 -30.77
N PRO A 111 18.56 -7.49 -32.09
CA PRO A 111 17.25 -7.35 -32.74
C PRO A 111 16.29 -8.52 -32.51
N ASP A 112 16.82 -9.72 -32.29
CA ASP A 112 16.11 -10.96 -31.99
C ASP A 112 15.60 -11.04 -30.53
N LEU A 113 16.25 -10.35 -29.59
CA LEU A 113 15.84 -10.32 -28.18
C LEU A 113 14.80 -9.23 -27.87
N LYS A 114 14.79 -8.13 -28.65
CA LYS A 114 13.87 -7.00 -28.45
C LYS A 114 12.37 -7.40 -28.45
N PRO A 115 11.88 -8.26 -29.37
CA PRO A 115 10.49 -8.69 -29.38
C PRO A 115 10.10 -9.56 -28.17
N LEU A 116 11.06 -10.22 -27.52
CA LEU A 116 10.82 -11.11 -26.38
C LEU A 116 10.63 -10.36 -25.06
N ILE A 117 11.04 -9.09 -25.00
CA ILE A 117 10.97 -8.24 -23.80
C ILE A 117 10.13 -7.00 -24.13
N PRO A 118 8.80 -7.15 -24.24
CA PRO A 118 7.93 -6.02 -24.57
C PRO A 118 7.98 -4.95 -23.45
N PRO A 119 7.89 -3.67 -23.82
CA PRO A 119 7.94 -2.58 -22.85
C PRO A 119 6.79 -2.69 -21.84
N LEU A 120 7.07 -2.34 -20.59
CA LEU A 120 6.06 -2.28 -19.54
C LEU A 120 5.26 -0.98 -19.67
N LYS A 121 4.05 -1.06 -20.24
CA LYS A 121 3.20 0.13 -20.49
C LYS A 121 2.35 0.51 -19.29
N THR A 122 1.79 -0.48 -18.60
CA THR A 122 0.88 -0.31 -17.48
C THR A 122 1.24 -1.26 -16.35
N ILE A 123 0.90 -0.86 -15.13
CA ILE A 123 0.97 -1.68 -13.92
C ILE A 123 -0.43 -1.63 -13.32
N ASP A 124 -1.05 -2.78 -13.18
CA ASP A 124 -2.39 -2.87 -12.60
C ASP A 124 -2.29 -2.71 -11.08
N ILE A 125 -3.22 -1.94 -10.54
CA ILE A 125 -3.30 -1.64 -9.11
C ILE A 125 -4.75 -1.80 -8.66
N ASP A 126 -4.96 -2.64 -7.65
CA ASP A 126 -6.27 -2.80 -7.01
C ASP A 126 -6.23 -2.22 -5.60
N ILE A 127 -7.12 -1.26 -5.32
CA ILE A 127 -7.28 -0.73 -3.96
C ILE A 127 -8.29 -1.64 -3.25
N LEU A 128 -7.79 -2.50 -2.37
CA LEU A 128 -8.59 -3.55 -1.74
C LEU A 128 -9.54 -2.99 -0.68
N GLY A 129 -9.22 -1.83 -0.10
CA GLY A 129 -10.00 -1.21 0.95
C GLY A 129 -9.11 -0.44 1.92
N PHE A 130 -9.69 -0.03 3.04
CA PHE A 130 -8.98 0.61 4.13
C PHE A 130 -9.51 0.16 5.50
N THR A 131 -8.77 0.46 6.55
CA THR A 131 -9.21 0.26 7.94
C THR A 131 -8.78 1.44 8.80
N TYR A 132 -9.57 1.80 9.80
CA TYR A 132 -9.12 2.79 10.78
C TYR A 132 -8.21 2.13 11.80
N ARG A 133 -7.29 2.91 12.39
CA ARG A 133 -6.45 2.43 13.48
C ARG A 133 -7.25 1.79 14.60
N LYS A 134 -8.38 2.40 14.98
CA LYS A 134 -9.26 1.88 16.02
C LYS A 134 -9.74 0.47 15.71
N ASP A 135 -10.10 0.19 14.46
CA ASP A 135 -10.55 -1.14 14.04
C ASP A 135 -9.41 -2.17 14.21
N VAL A 136 -8.16 -1.80 13.90
CA VAL A 136 -6.98 -2.64 14.16
C VAL A 136 -6.72 -2.82 15.67
N GLU A 137 -6.94 -1.80 16.49
CA GLU A 137 -6.77 -1.90 17.96
C GLU A 137 -7.84 -2.78 18.62
N THR A 138 -9.08 -2.74 18.11
CA THR A 138 -10.21 -3.45 18.72
C THR A 138 -10.42 -4.85 18.17
N GLU A 139 -10.20 -5.05 16.88
CA GLU A 139 -10.48 -6.32 16.18
C GLU A 139 -9.25 -6.97 15.57
N GLY A 140 -8.12 -6.25 15.48
CA GLY A 140 -6.86 -6.82 15.04
C GLY A 140 -6.26 -7.76 16.09
N LYS A 141 -5.42 -8.68 15.63
CA LYS A 141 -4.68 -9.59 16.49
C LYS A 141 -3.19 -9.25 16.43
N LEU A 142 -2.56 -9.11 17.60
CA LEU A 142 -1.10 -9.06 17.66
C LEU A 142 -0.57 -10.49 17.49
N TYR A 143 0.26 -10.66 16.46
CA TYR A 143 1.03 -11.87 16.23
C TYR A 143 2.50 -11.61 16.56
N LYS A 144 3.13 -12.55 17.26
CA LYS A 144 4.54 -12.50 17.64
C LYS A 144 5.44 -13.03 16.53
N ALA A 145 6.67 -12.55 16.50
CA ALA A 145 7.72 -13.13 15.67
C ALA A 145 7.81 -14.65 15.90
N GLY A 146 7.86 -15.42 14.81
CA GLY A 146 7.85 -16.89 14.84
C GLY A 146 6.45 -17.52 14.78
N GLU A 147 5.37 -16.76 15.01
CA GLU A 147 4.01 -17.28 14.84
C GLU A 147 3.63 -17.45 13.36
N TRP A 148 2.75 -18.42 13.10
CA TRP A 148 2.18 -18.64 11.78
C TRP A 148 0.88 -17.87 11.65
N LEU A 149 0.77 -17.08 10.57
CA LEU A 149 -0.54 -16.65 10.08
C LEU A 149 -1.28 -17.88 9.56
N VAL A 150 -2.52 -18.03 10.01
CA VAL A 150 -3.43 -19.08 9.56
C VAL A 150 -4.42 -18.49 8.57
N ASP A 151 -4.95 -19.29 7.67
CA ASP A 151 -5.98 -18.84 6.74
C ASP A 151 -7.25 -18.45 7.54
N PRO A 152 -7.76 -17.20 7.43
CA PRO A 152 -8.97 -16.79 8.15
C PRO A 152 -10.18 -17.68 7.86
N GLU A 153 -10.25 -18.22 6.64
CA GLU A 153 -11.32 -19.10 6.17
C GLU A 153 -11.04 -20.58 6.52
N ASN A 154 -9.79 -20.94 6.83
CA ASN A 154 -9.38 -22.31 7.16
C ASN A 154 -8.23 -22.34 8.19
N PRO A 155 -8.54 -22.34 9.50
CA PRO A 155 -7.53 -22.26 10.56
C PRO A 155 -6.48 -23.39 10.58
N ARG A 156 -6.70 -24.50 9.87
CA ARG A 156 -5.73 -25.60 9.75
C ARG A 156 -4.63 -25.29 8.74
N LYS A 157 -4.88 -24.38 7.81
CA LYS A 157 -3.93 -24.00 6.76
C LYS A 157 -3.04 -22.86 7.24
N ARG A 158 -1.75 -23.10 7.23
CA ARG A 158 -0.74 -22.08 7.53
C ARG A 158 -0.40 -21.31 6.25
N LEU A 159 -0.32 -19.99 6.34
CA LEU A 159 -0.01 -19.10 5.24
C LEU A 159 1.47 -18.73 5.22
N VAL A 160 1.93 -18.02 6.24
CA VAL A 160 3.30 -17.51 6.34
C VAL A 160 3.70 -17.38 7.81
N GLN A 161 4.97 -17.65 8.11
CA GLN A 161 5.56 -17.40 9.42
C GLN A 161 6.09 -15.97 9.49
N LEU A 162 5.74 -15.26 10.56
CA LEU A 162 6.16 -13.87 10.75
C LEU A 162 7.59 -13.77 11.26
N LYS A 163 8.34 -12.80 10.73
CA LYS A 163 9.72 -12.51 11.14
C LYS A 163 9.82 -11.48 12.26
N VAL A 164 8.77 -10.68 12.45
CA VAL A 164 8.67 -9.62 13.45
C VAL A 164 7.25 -9.60 14.01
N ASP A 165 7.06 -8.94 15.16
CA ASP A 165 5.74 -8.72 15.72
C ASP A 165 4.89 -7.87 14.77
N ASN A 166 3.67 -8.32 14.46
CA ASN A 166 2.74 -7.61 13.59
C ASN A 166 1.34 -7.60 14.17
N TYR A 167 0.63 -6.48 14.04
CA TYR A 167 -0.82 -6.49 14.08
C TYR A 167 -1.34 -7.02 12.74
N GLY A 168 -2.12 -8.09 12.81
CA GLY A 168 -2.82 -8.67 11.67
C GLY A 168 -4.32 -8.36 11.71
N PHE A 169 -4.82 -7.81 10.61
CA PHE A 169 -6.23 -7.52 10.40
C PHE A 169 -6.69 -8.23 9.11
N PRO A 170 -7.73 -9.09 9.15
CA PRO A 170 -8.21 -9.80 7.96
C PRO A 170 -8.63 -8.85 6.83
N ILE A 171 -8.26 -9.18 5.58
CA ILE A 171 -8.53 -8.31 4.41
C ILE A 171 -10.02 -8.24 4.08
N ASP A 172 -10.78 -9.31 4.34
CA ASP A 172 -12.23 -9.38 4.15
C ASP A 172 -13.01 -8.43 5.08
N LYS A 173 -12.38 -7.95 6.16
CA LYS A 173 -12.92 -6.93 7.05
C LYS A 173 -12.59 -5.49 6.65
N LEU A 174 -11.83 -5.28 5.56
CA LEU A 174 -11.54 -3.93 5.10
C LEU A 174 -12.80 -3.22 4.61
N ARG A 175 -12.84 -1.92 4.86
CA ARG A 175 -13.86 -1.02 4.34
C ARG A 175 -13.60 -0.76 2.87
N ALA A 176 -14.54 -1.12 2.02
CA ALA A 176 -14.42 -0.99 0.56
C ALA A 176 -15.68 -0.47 -0.13
N SER A 177 -16.78 -0.26 0.61
CA SER A 177 -18.01 0.27 0.04
C SER A 177 -17.85 1.72 -0.40
N LYS A 178 -18.73 2.18 -1.29
CA LYS A 178 -18.75 3.58 -1.73
C LYS A 178 -18.97 4.53 -0.55
N GLU A 179 -19.83 4.15 0.38
CA GLU A 179 -20.16 4.89 1.59
C GLU A 179 -18.94 5.00 2.51
N ASP A 180 -18.21 3.91 2.69
CA ASP A 180 -16.96 3.91 3.46
C ASP A 180 -15.92 4.86 2.85
N TRP A 181 -15.73 4.80 1.54
CA TRP A 181 -14.77 5.68 0.86
C TRP A 181 -15.18 7.13 0.93
N ASN A 182 -16.47 7.45 0.75
CA ASN A 182 -16.98 8.82 0.95
C ASN A 182 -16.68 9.31 2.37
N ALA A 183 -16.85 8.45 3.38
CA ALA A 183 -16.56 8.79 4.77
C ALA A 183 -15.06 9.06 5.01
N LEU A 184 -14.16 8.25 4.43
CA LEU A 184 -12.72 8.50 4.49
C LEU A 184 -12.35 9.80 3.77
N VAL A 185 -12.83 9.96 2.54
CA VAL A 185 -12.53 11.11 1.68
C VAL A 185 -13.01 12.43 2.28
N SER A 186 -14.13 12.44 3.02
CA SER A 186 -14.61 13.64 3.72
C SER A 186 -13.63 14.17 4.79
N LYS A 187 -12.66 13.35 5.20
CA LYS A 187 -11.62 13.67 6.18
C LYS A 187 -10.28 14.07 5.55
N LEU A 188 -10.14 13.97 4.23
CA LEU A 188 -9.05 14.56 3.45
C LEU A 188 -9.33 16.06 3.26
#